data_AF-D7GVE9-F1
#
_entry.id   AF-D7GVE9-F1
#
_cell.length_a   1.000
_cell.length_b   1.000
_cell.length_c   1.000
_cell.angle_alpha   90.00
_cell.angle_beta   90.00
_cell.angle_gamma   90.00
#
_symmetry.space_group_name_H-M   'P 1'
#
loop_
_entity.id
_entity.type
_entity.pdbx_description
1 polymer ?
#
loop_
_entity_poly.entity_id
_entity_poly.type
_entity_poly.pdbx_seq_one_letter_code
_entity_poly.pdbx_strand_id
1 'polypeptide(L)'
;MRLDRLIPEFKDAVDKGTLAMVAVVDLSYLNVKMQKMIHQVAEAEKKLKPKQTGELRKFGKEITREAVENVLTGKERKKPQSVSVKLPAELYERYFAQMDTGEVQEIMEKALEAYLGKEAASV
;
A
#
# COMPACT_ATOMS: atom_id res chain seq x y z
N MET A 1 -8.88 21.79 -22.21
CA MET A 1 -7.68 21.52 -21.38
C MET A 1 -7.85 20.18 -20.66
N ARG A 2 -6.79 19.49 -20.22
CA ARG A 2 -6.95 18.22 -19.46
C ARG A 2 -7.72 18.38 -18.14
N LEU A 3 -7.76 19.61 -17.62
CA LEU A 3 -8.56 20.05 -16.48
C LEU A 3 -10.08 19.81 -16.65
N ASP A 4 -10.57 19.68 -17.88
CA ASP A 4 -11.99 19.43 -18.13
C ASP A 4 -12.45 18.05 -17.64
N ARG A 5 -11.52 17.10 -17.49
CA ARG A 5 -11.76 15.74 -16.99
C ARG A 5 -11.72 15.60 -15.47
N LEU A 6 -11.50 16.71 -14.77
CA LEU A 6 -11.44 16.75 -13.32
C LEU A 6 -12.85 16.87 -12.72
N ILE A 7 -13.07 16.24 -11.57
CA ILE A 7 -14.31 16.41 -10.82
C ILE A 7 -14.42 17.85 -10.24
N PRO A 8 -15.64 18.40 -10.07
CA PRO A 8 -15.86 19.75 -9.55
C PRO A 8 -15.13 20.03 -8.23
N GLU A 9 -15.07 19.04 -7.36
CA GLU A 9 -14.48 19.11 -6.02
C GLU A 9 -12.96 19.40 -6.09
N PHE A 10 -12.27 18.80 -7.05
CA PHE A 10 -10.86 19.11 -7.27
C PHE A 10 -10.65 20.43 -8.01
N LYS A 11 -11.59 20.88 -8.86
CA LYS A 11 -11.50 22.21 -9.48
C LYS A 11 -11.58 23.31 -8.42
N ASP A 12 -12.52 23.19 -7.50
CA ASP A 12 -12.66 24.09 -6.36
C ASP A 12 -11.42 24.07 -5.45
N ALA A 13 -10.80 22.90 -5.23
CA ALA A 13 -9.55 22.80 -4.49
C ALA A 13 -8.37 23.53 -5.18
N VAL A 14 -8.36 23.59 -6.51
CA VAL A 14 -7.36 24.34 -7.27
C VAL A 14 -7.59 25.84 -7.17
N ASP A 15 -8.84 26.26 -7.34
CA ASP A 15 -9.23 27.67 -7.25
C ASP A 15 -8.95 28.23 -5.85
N LYS A 16 -9.11 27.41 -4.81
CA LYS A 16 -8.75 27.73 -3.40
C LYS A 16 -7.25 27.66 -3.10
N GLY A 17 -6.41 27.24 -4.03
CA GLY A 17 -4.98 27.02 -3.81
C GLY A 17 -4.67 25.86 -2.85
N THR A 18 -5.65 24.98 -2.59
CA THR A 18 -5.46 23.79 -1.75
C THR A 18 -4.94 22.60 -2.53
N LEU A 19 -4.95 22.64 -3.86
CA LEU A 19 -4.37 21.62 -4.71
C LEU A 19 -3.41 22.24 -5.73
N ALA A 20 -2.16 21.74 -5.78
CA ALA A 20 -1.16 22.27 -6.72
C ALA A 20 -1.47 21.83 -8.15
N MET A 21 -1.26 22.69 -9.14
CA MET A 21 -1.49 22.39 -10.57
C MET A 21 -0.85 21.07 -11.06
N VAL A 22 0.33 20.73 -10.56
CA VAL A 22 1.00 19.45 -10.88
C VAL A 22 0.15 18.24 -10.43
N ALA A 23 -0.41 18.32 -9.22
CA ALA A 23 -1.27 17.29 -8.67
C ALA A 23 -2.57 17.13 -9.47
N VAL A 24 -3.09 18.24 -9.98
CA VAL A 24 -4.28 18.28 -10.84
C VAL A 24 -4.05 17.57 -12.16
N VAL A 25 -2.90 17.84 -12.79
CA VAL A 25 -2.53 17.20 -14.04
C VAL A 25 -2.44 15.69 -13.83
N ASP A 26 -1.84 15.22 -12.74
CA ASP A 26 -1.76 13.79 -12.41
C ASP A 26 -3.13 13.15 -12.19
N LEU A 27 -4.03 13.81 -11.44
CA LEU A 27 -5.39 13.32 -11.19
C LEU A 27 -6.26 13.30 -12.45
N SER A 28 -6.00 14.17 -13.43
CA SER A 28 -6.74 14.22 -14.70
C SER A 28 -6.57 12.97 -15.59
N TYR A 29 -5.56 12.16 -15.31
CA TYR A 29 -5.37 10.86 -15.97
C TYR A 29 -6.24 9.75 -15.38
N LEU A 30 -6.79 9.96 -14.19
CA LEU A 30 -7.65 9.01 -13.50
C LEU A 30 -9.11 9.21 -13.90
N ASN A 31 -9.91 8.14 -13.81
CA ASN A 31 -11.34 8.21 -14.09
C ASN A 31 -12.11 8.92 -12.94
N VAL A 32 -13.34 9.36 -13.22
CA VAL A 32 -14.19 10.09 -12.26
C VAL A 32 -14.44 9.30 -10.97
N LYS A 33 -14.63 7.98 -11.06
CA LYS A 33 -14.85 7.12 -9.89
C LYS A 33 -13.65 7.14 -8.94
N MET A 34 -12.44 7.07 -9.48
CA MET A 34 -11.19 7.15 -8.72
C MET A 34 -10.96 8.53 -8.15
N GLN A 35 -11.20 9.57 -8.94
CA GLN A 35 -11.08 10.95 -8.45
C GLN A 35 -11.99 11.19 -7.25
N LYS A 36 -13.24 10.70 -7.29
CA LYS A 36 -14.16 10.77 -6.14
C LYS A 36 -13.65 10.00 -4.92
N MET A 37 -13.12 8.79 -5.13
CA MET A 37 -12.53 7.99 -4.05
C MET A 37 -11.34 8.69 -3.41
N ILE A 38 -10.43 9.26 -4.21
CA ILE A 38 -9.27 10.01 -3.73
C ILE A 38 -9.71 11.26 -2.97
N HIS A 39 -10.74 11.96 -3.46
CA HIS A 39 -11.30 13.11 -2.76
C HIS A 39 -11.88 12.71 -1.39
N GLN A 40 -12.70 11.65 -1.32
CA GLN A 40 -13.27 11.16 -0.07
C GLN A 40 -12.20 10.78 0.96
N VAL A 41 -11.13 10.10 0.53
CA VAL A 41 -10.03 9.73 1.43
C VAL A 41 -9.23 10.98 1.84
N ALA A 42 -9.01 11.93 0.92
CA ALA A 42 -8.29 13.17 1.22
C ALA A 42 -9.04 14.11 2.18
N GLU A 43 -10.36 14.13 2.13
CA GLU A 43 -11.17 14.87 3.12
C GLU A 43 -10.99 14.29 4.54
N ALA A 44 -10.86 12.97 4.66
CA ALA A 44 -10.67 12.29 5.95
C ALA A 44 -9.22 12.40 6.47
N GLU A 45 -8.22 12.23 5.60
CA GLU A 45 -6.81 12.00 5.97
C GLU A 45 -5.88 13.23 5.79
N LYS A 46 -6.44 14.40 5.41
CA LYS A 46 -5.75 15.68 5.07
C LYS A 46 -5.37 15.85 3.59
N LYS A 47 -5.02 17.10 3.28
CA LYS A 47 -4.64 17.68 1.98
C LYS A 47 -3.66 16.81 1.16
N LEU A 48 -4.03 16.52 -0.08
CA LEU A 48 -3.21 15.80 -1.07
C LEU A 48 -1.90 16.53 -1.40
N LYS A 49 -0.78 15.81 -1.32
CA LYS A 49 0.53 16.29 -1.78
C LYS A 49 0.81 15.89 -3.23
N PRO A 50 1.57 16.69 -4.01
CA PRO A 50 1.94 16.34 -5.39
C PRO A 50 2.68 15.01 -5.55
N LYS A 51 3.48 14.61 -4.54
CA LYS A 51 4.14 13.30 -4.55
C LYS A 51 3.14 12.14 -4.53
N GLN A 52 2.05 12.28 -3.77
CA GLN A 52 1.01 11.27 -3.62
C GLN A 52 0.21 11.11 -4.91
N THR A 53 -0.17 12.22 -5.58
CA THR A 53 -0.88 12.14 -6.87
C THR A 53 -0.07 11.47 -7.97
N GLY A 54 1.25 11.69 -7.98
CA GLY A 54 2.15 10.99 -8.88
C GLY A 54 2.19 9.47 -8.64
N GLU A 55 2.06 9.02 -7.39
CA GLU A 55 1.96 7.60 -7.05
C GLU A 55 0.59 7.01 -7.42
N LEU A 56 -0.50 7.72 -7.09
CA LEU A 56 -1.88 7.33 -7.45
C LEU A 56 -2.02 7.15 -8.97
N ARG A 57 -1.34 8.01 -9.75
CA ARG A 57 -1.28 7.90 -11.21
C ARG A 57 -0.63 6.59 -11.69
N LYS A 58 0.36 6.05 -10.98
CA LYS A 58 1.05 4.79 -11.36
C LYS A 58 0.14 3.56 -11.23
N PHE A 59 -0.84 3.59 -10.33
CA PHE A 59 -1.82 2.51 -10.18
C PHE A 59 -2.83 2.45 -11.34
N GLY A 60 -2.87 3.48 -12.20
CA GLY A 60 -3.64 3.46 -13.44
C GLY A 60 -5.14 3.24 -13.21
N LYS A 61 -5.70 2.19 -13.84
CA LYS A 61 -7.14 1.91 -13.86
C LYS A 61 -7.62 0.95 -12.77
N GLU A 62 -6.75 0.45 -11.90
CA GLU A 62 -7.09 -0.56 -10.89
C GLU A 62 -6.62 -0.14 -9.48
N ILE A 63 -6.93 1.09 -9.08
CA ILE A 63 -6.65 1.55 -7.71
C ILE A 63 -7.82 1.21 -6.78
N THR A 64 -7.51 0.64 -5.61
CA THR A 64 -8.48 0.36 -4.54
C THR A 64 -8.46 1.46 -3.48
N ARG A 65 -9.54 1.55 -2.68
CA ARG A 65 -9.64 2.54 -1.59
C ARG A 65 -8.50 2.40 -0.59
N GLU A 66 -8.14 1.18 -0.24
CA GLU A 66 -7.00 0.90 0.63
C GLU A 66 -5.67 1.36 0.02
N ALA A 67 -5.46 1.19 -1.28
CA ALA A 67 -4.25 1.67 -1.94
C ALA A 67 -4.17 3.19 -1.91
N VAL A 68 -5.30 3.88 -2.14
CA VAL A 68 -5.43 5.33 -1.98
C VAL A 68 -5.09 5.75 -0.56
N GLU A 69 -5.72 5.12 0.44
CA GLU A 69 -5.49 5.41 1.86
C GLU A 69 -4.04 5.18 2.28
N ASN A 70 -3.41 4.10 1.83
CA ASN A 70 -1.99 3.85 2.08
C ASN A 70 -1.09 4.96 1.51
N VAL A 71 -1.35 5.41 0.28
CA VAL A 71 -0.60 6.50 -0.36
C VAL A 71 -0.84 7.84 0.37
N LEU A 72 -2.07 8.10 0.83
CA LEU A 72 -2.42 9.35 1.51
C LEU A 72 -1.90 9.41 2.96
N THR A 73 -2.00 8.31 3.69
CA THR A 73 -1.49 8.17 5.07
C THR A 73 0.04 8.12 5.13
N GLY A 74 0.71 7.90 3.99
CA GLY A 74 2.16 7.67 3.97
C GLY A 74 2.55 6.37 4.66
N LYS A 75 1.59 5.45 4.85
CA LYS A 75 1.89 4.03 5.04
C LYS A 75 2.42 3.55 3.70
N GLU A 76 3.69 3.85 3.42
CA GLU A 76 4.46 3.06 2.48
C GLU A 76 4.10 1.63 2.79
N ARG A 77 3.65 0.87 1.78
CA ARG A 77 3.75 -0.57 1.88
C ARG A 77 5.21 -0.79 2.24
N LYS A 78 5.51 -1.04 3.52
CA LYS A 78 6.78 -1.63 3.90
C LYS A 78 6.79 -2.85 3.00
N LYS A 79 7.62 -2.80 1.95
CA LYS A 79 7.95 -4.01 1.19
C LYS A 79 8.17 -5.07 2.25
N PRO A 80 7.61 -6.29 2.13
CA PRO A 80 7.80 -7.32 3.13
C PRO A 80 9.30 -7.36 3.40
N GLN A 81 9.68 -6.78 4.53
CA GLN A 81 11.06 -6.49 4.80
C GLN A 81 11.55 -7.87 5.18
N SER A 82 12.50 -8.42 4.43
CA SER A 82 13.06 -9.72 4.78
C SER A 82 13.74 -9.56 6.13
N VAL A 83 13.01 -9.88 7.20
CA VAL A 83 13.54 -9.85 8.55
C VAL A 83 14.27 -11.17 8.73
N SER A 84 15.59 -11.11 8.79
CA SER A 84 16.38 -12.30 9.08
C SER A 84 16.27 -12.59 10.58
N VAL A 85 15.48 -13.60 10.93
CA VAL A 85 15.40 -14.13 12.29
C VAL A 85 16.55 -15.12 12.47
N LYS A 86 17.42 -14.87 13.44
CA LYS A 86 18.52 -15.79 13.76
C LYS A 86 18.02 -16.85 14.74
N LEU A 87 18.11 -18.11 14.35
CA LEU A 87 17.91 -19.25 15.24
C LEU A 87 19.17 -19.47 16.09
N PRO A 88 19.04 -19.67 17.42
CA PRO A 88 20.14 -20.13 18.26
C PRO A 88 20.72 -21.44 17.73
N ALA A 89 22.06 -21.57 17.77
CA ALA A 89 22.76 -22.75 17.25
C ALA A 89 22.28 -24.05 17.90
N GLU A 90 21.94 -24.01 19.20
CA GLU A 90 21.42 -25.17 19.93
C GLU A 90 20.09 -25.70 19.37
N LEU A 91 19.21 -24.81 18.90
CA LEU A 91 17.94 -25.20 18.28
C LEU A 91 18.15 -25.70 16.85
N TYR A 92 19.09 -25.07 16.13
CA TYR A 92 19.48 -25.55 14.81
C TYR A 92 20.07 -26.95 14.89
N GLU A 93 20.96 -27.22 15.83
CA GLU A 93 21.56 -28.54 15.98
C GLU A 93 20.56 -29.60 16.44
N ARG A 94 19.59 -29.24 17.30
CA ARG A 94 18.58 -30.19 17.79
C ARG A 94 17.56 -30.61 16.73
N TYR A 95 17.16 -29.71 15.84
CA TYR A 95 16.05 -29.93 14.91
C TYR A 95 16.45 -29.93 13.44
N PHE A 96 17.58 -29.31 13.10
CA PHE A 96 17.98 -28.99 11.73
C PHE A 96 19.43 -29.39 11.40
N ALA A 97 20.16 -30.09 12.31
CA ALA A 97 21.57 -30.46 12.11
C ALA A 97 21.86 -31.25 10.83
N GLN A 98 20.89 -32.04 10.37
CA GLN A 98 21.02 -32.91 9.19
C GLN A 98 20.20 -32.40 7.99
N MET A 99 19.54 -31.25 8.11
CA MET A 99 18.66 -30.70 7.08
C MET A 99 19.40 -29.65 6.25
N ASP A 100 19.06 -29.59 4.97
CA ASP A 100 19.54 -28.50 4.13
C ASP A 100 18.73 -27.22 4.37
N THR A 101 19.28 -26.07 3.98
CA THR A 101 18.66 -24.76 4.19
C THR A 101 17.26 -24.63 3.57
N GLY A 102 16.96 -25.38 2.51
CA GLY A 102 15.65 -25.41 1.88
C GLY A 102 14.63 -26.17 2.71
N GLU A 103 14.99 -27.34 3.23
CA GLU A 103 14.15 -28.12 4.15
C GLU A 103 13.86 -27.36 5.44
N VAL A 104 14.87 -26.68 6.01
CA VAL A 104 14.70 -25.81 7.19
C VAL A 104 13.68 -24.71 6.90
N GLN A 105 13.78 -24.07 5.73
CA GLN A 105 12.85 -23.02 5.34
C GLN A 105 11.42 -23.55 5.17
N GLU A 106 11.24 -24.70 4.53
CA GLU A 106 9.92 -25.31 4.33
C GLU A 106 9.26 -25.73 5.65
N ILE A 107 10.02 -26.30 6.58
CA ILE A 107 9.53 -26.65 7.92
C ILE A 107 9.16 -25.40 8.70
N MET A 108 9.97 -24.34 8.59
CA MET A 108 9.71 -23.08 9.28
C MET A 108 8.44 -22.40 8.72
N GLU A 109 8.23 -22.44 7.41
CA GLU A 109 7.00 -21.96 6.75
C GLU A 109 5.77 -22.75 7.21
N LYS A 110 5.83 -24.09 7.18
CA LYS A 110 4.74 -24.96 7.65
C LYS A 110 4.44 -24.78 9.14
N ALA A 111 5.45 -24.59 9.97
CA ALA A 111 5.27 -24.37 11.41
C ALA A 111 4.62 -23.00 11.69
N LEU A 112 5.06 -21.96 10.98
CA LEU A 112 4.46 -20.62 11.06
C LEU A 112 3.02 -20.64 10.53
N GLU A 113 2.75 -21.32 9.43
CA GLU A 113 1.41 -21.47 8.87
C GLU A 113 0.50 -22.29 9.80
N ALA A 114 0.99 -23.36 10.43
CA ALA A 114 0.21 -24.13 11.40
C ALA A 114 -0.09 -23.34 12.69
N TYR A 115 0.81 -22.44 13.10
CA TYR A 115 0.65 -21.62 14.30
C TYR A 115 -0.21 -20.37 14.05
N LEU A 116 0.06 -19.61 12.98
CA LEU A 116 -0.65 -18.39 12.62
C LEU A 116 -1.90 -18.66 11.77
N GLY A 117 -1.87 -19.65 10.89
CA GLY A 117 -3.03 -20.05 10.08
C GLY A 117 -4.17 -20.65 10.90
N LYS A 118 -3.89 -21.17 12.11
CA LYS A 118 -4.93 -21.51 13.08
C LYS A 118 -5.60 -20.28 13.70
N GLU A 119 -4.91 -19.16 13.86
CA GLU A 119 -5.54 -17.92 14.34
C GLU A 119 -6.43 -17.27 13.27
N ALA A 120 -6.12 -17.42 11.98
CA ALA A 120 -6.93 -16.87 10.90
C ALA A 120 -8.26 -17.61 10.68
N ALA A 121 -8.41 -18.84 11.20
CA ALA A 121 -9.62 -19.64 11.09
C ALA A 121 -10.60 -19.43 12.27
N SER A 122 -10.23 -18.65 13.28
CA SER A 122 -11.06 -18.38 14.47
C SER A 122 -11.42 -16.91 14.68
N VAL A 123 -11.46 -16.10 13.60
CA VAL A 123 -12.00 -14.73 13.63
C VAL A 123 -13.17 -14.60 12.66
#